data_AF-A0A926I7D1-F1
#
_entry.id   AF-A0A926I7D1-F1
#
_cell.length_a   1.000
_cell.length_b   1.000
_cell.length_c   1.000
_cell.angle_alpha   90.00
_cell.angle_beta   90.00
_cell.angle_gamma   90.00
#
_symmetry.space_group_name_H-M   'P 1'
#
loop_
_entity.id
_entity.type
_entity.pdbx_description
1 polymer ?
#
loop_
_entity_poly.entity_id
_entity_poly.type
_entity_poly.pdbx_seq_one_letter_code
_entity_poly.pdbx_strand_id
1 'polypeptide(L)'
;MKGFFCSKEEICSFAGDVVTLQVCGGDELSAAPVEWSCSDPSVVRIRDFAGEEGGFADKVLLTLLKEGSAQVTASLDGQEAVCQVTVRRIKHAGPEEKMNYYRGDMHAHTGYSDGVGTPEMALARVKEEKFLDFYTISDHGIAYTPEKCFANVLAAEQATDEQFVALPAQEADLYFELRDDYGFWVNQGGELLTFQGEKWARTTDWDSYFERVGEHSALMLGMPHPSDVGGAESTMWNGYNLPYLREPRAKKYLRFVEILNSPTFEAYNLLHERIFSQALDFGYHVCPSAGSDTHSYNWGEGAMWSRTVIMAPELSKEAIIDAMQSGRVYVTESGNVKLKFQVNGVHPGGTVKACDFYLCDFSFDVFKPANENERIVKAELFSDYGEVVDSVELNRSRIRGNYTLISRDVNARYFYLRLTDAAGDRTWSAPIWTDNAPDEPLTLPKGKKIPREECVVLSAPGKNPEKLFNGNPNDGWLSDEMPAEILIDLGKVRRICGLGYYHHFVEIKNCTHVAQLLGKFKLEVSVDGVNYEEAVRRNMRSYGSEQVTPFSPKEARYLRLTILTSVGMERGTPMYRDIPAAIGELSVYESEE
;
A
#
# COMPACT_ATOMS: atom_id res chain seq x y z
N MET A 1 18.77 22.66 44.27
CA MET A 1 18.60 23.26 42.94
C MET A 1 18.48 22.12 41.95
N LYS A 2 17.26 21.81 41.49
CA LYS A 2 17.11 21.03 40.25
C LYS A 2 17.50 22.01 39.14
N GLY A 3 18.65 21.80 38.51
CA GLY A 3 19.17 22.72 37.48
C GLY A 3 18.29 22.74 36.24
N PHE A 4 18.53 23.70 35.35
CA PHE A 4 18.01 23.73 33.98
C PHE A 4 18.92 22.88 33.09
N PHE A 5 18.44 21.73 32.60
CA PHE A 5 19.22 20.79 31.79
C PHE A 5 18.34 20.06 30.76
N CYS A 6 18.94 19.49 29.72
CA CYS A 6 18.23 18.70 28.72
C CYS A 6 17.94 17.29 29.26
N SER A 7 16.80 16.71 28.90
CA SER A 7 16.42 15.33 29.26
C SER A 7 17.42 14.28 28.77
N LYS A 8 18.20 14.62 27.74
CA LYS A 8 19.29 13.84 27.16
C LYS A 8 20.52 14.75 27.05
N GLU A 9 21.64 14.36 27.67
CA GLU A 9 22.93 15.06 27.51
C GLU A 9 23.55 14.79 26.14
N GLU A 10 23.30 13.59 25.60
CA GLU A 10 23.78 13.15 24.30
C GLU A 10 22.69 12.35 23.56
N ILE A 11 22.61 12.55 22.25
CA ILE A 11 21.82 11.75 21.31
C ILE A 11 22.77 11.21 20.24
N CYS A 12 22.84 9.89 20.09
CA CYS A 12 23.58 9.23 19.01
C CYS A 12 22.63 8.32 18.23
N SER A 13 22.26 8.72 17.01
CA SER A 13 21.33 7.95 16.17
C SER A 13 21.61 8.17 14.67
N PHE A 14 20.78 7.61 13.81
CA PHE A 14 20.98 7.56 12.36
C PHE A 14 20.27 8.68 11.61
N ALA A 15 20.75 8.98 10.41
CA ALA A 15 20.16 9.97 9.52
C ALA A 15 18.73 9.57 9.12
N GLY A 16 17.79 10.44 9.45
CA GLY A 16 16.37 10.37 9.24
C GLY A 16 15.58 9.99 10.49
N ASP A 17 16.25 9.71 11.61
CA ASP A 17 15.56 9.46 12.87
C ASP A 17 14.89 10.73 13.41
N VAL A 18 13.67 10.59 13.91
CA VAL A 18 12.96 11.62 14.66
C VAL A 18 12.94 11.24 16.13
N VAL A 19 13.47 12.14 16.97
CA VAL A 19 13.70 11.90 18.40
C VAL A 19 13.18 13.05 19.25
N THR A 20 12.87 12.76 20.51
CA THR A 20 12.40 13.77 21.47
C THR A 20 13.55 14.44 22.21
N LEU A 21 13.41 15.73 22.52
CA LEU A 21 14.24 16.44 23.48
C LEU A 21 13.37 17.39 24.30
N GLN A 22 13.59 17.47 25.61
CA GLN A 22 12.90 18.42 26.48
C GLN A 22 13.86 18.97 27.52
N VAL A 23 13.59 20.15 28.06
CA VAL A 23 14.31 20.66 29.22
C VAL A 23 13.63 20.25 30.53
N CYS A 24 14.44 20.11 31.58
CA CYS A 24 14.03 19.78 32.92
C CYS A 24 14.60 20.84 33.87
N GLY A 25 13.81 21.32 34.84
CA GLY A 25 14.26 22.40 35.73
C GLY A 25 13.12 23.18 36.40
N GLY A 26 12.67 22.72 37.58
CA GLY A 26 11.62 23.40 38.36
C GLY A 26 10.20 23.19 37.82
N ASP A 27 9.19 23.59 38.61
CA ASP A 27 7.79 23.20 38.39
C ASP A 27 7.03 24.05 37.33
N GLU A 28 7.65 25.06 36.70
CA GLU A 28 6.96 26.02 35.79
C GLU A 28 7.66 26.23 34.42
N LEU A 29 8.25 25.20 33.81
CA LEU A 29 8.95 25.33 32.51
C LEU A 29 8.06 25.41 31.27
N SER A 30 6.90 24.77 31.28
CA SER A 30 6.08 24.63 30.06
C SER A 30 5.53 25.94 29.49
N ALA A 31 5.45 26.99 30.33
CA ALA A 31 5.04 28.34 29.95
C ALA A 31 6.21 29.33 29.86
N ALA A 32 7.43 28.89 30.20
CA ALA A 32 8.62 29.72 30.13
C ALA A 32 9.07 29.89 28.67
N PRO A 33 9.58 31.05 28.25
CA PRO A 33 10.00 31.30 26.87
C PRO A 33 11.36 30.64 26.59
N VAL A 34 11.38 29.31 26.62
CA VAL A 34 12.58 28.54 26.28
C VAL A 34 12.86 28.70 24.78
N GLU A 35 14.04 29.21 24.45
CA GLU A 35 14.48 29.37 23.06
C GLU A 35 15.40 28.21 22.67
N TRP A 36 15.15 27.60 21.51
CA TRP A 36 15.95 26.49 21.00
C TRP A 36 16.85 26.92 19.83
N SER A 37 18.09 26.47 19.83
CA SER A 37 19.04 26.71 18.76
C SER A 37 19.86 25.47 18.42
N CYS A 38 20.30 25.38 17.16
CA CYS A 38 21.15 24.30 16.66
C CYS A 38 22.44 24.89 16.07
N SER A 39 23.59 24.34 16.45
CA SER A 39 24.89 24.79 15.92
C SER A 39 25.09 24.47 14.44
N ASP A 40 24.41 23.44 13.93
CA ASP A 40 24.40 23.07 12.50
C ASP A 40 23.01 22.57 12.06
N PRO A 41 22.14 23.49 11.58
CA PRO A 41 20.81 23.14 11.08
C PRO A 41 20.80 22.21 9.86
N SER A 42 21.96 22.00 9.22
CA SER A 42 22.08 21.03 8.12
C SER A 42 22.26 19.59 8.61
N VAL A 43 22.60 19.40 9.89
CA VAL A 43 22.73 18.10 10.56
C VAL A 43 21.49 17.78 11.41
N VAL A 44 20.95 18.76 12.13
CA VAL A 44 19.75 18.60 12.97
C VAL A 44 18.75 19.70 12.70
N ARG A 45 17.51 19.33 12.35
CA ARG A 45 16.38 20.26 12.30
C ARG A 45 15.63 20.22 13.62
N ILE A 46 15.34 21.39 14.17
CA ILE A 46 14.51 21.52 15.37
C ILE A 46 13.08 21.82 14.92
N ARG A 47 12.14 20.97 15.32
CA ARG A 47 10.72 21.24 15.22
C ARG A 47 10.24 21.79 16.56
N ASP A 48 10.20 23.11 16.62
CA ASP A 48 9.67 23.88 17.74
C ASP A 48 8.13 23.91 17.68
N PHE A 49 7.49 23.82 18.84
CA PHE A 49 6.04 23.90 19.01
C PHE A 49 5.60 25.24 19.60
N ALA A 50 6.54 26.10 20.01
CA ALA A 50 6.24 27.41 20.55
C ALA A 50 5.42 28.25 19.55
N GLY A 51 4.29 28.78 20.02
CA GLY A 51 3.38 29.60 19.22
C GLY A 51 2.33 28.81 18.41
N GLU A 52 2.37 27.48 18.40
CA GLU A 52 1.26 26.64 17.90
C GLU A 52 0.14 26.55 18.96
N GLU A 53 -1.11 26.38 18.54
CA GLU A 53 -2.23 26.18 19.48
C GLU A 53 -2.04 24.88 20.28
N GLY A 54 -2.02 24.98 21.61
CA GLY A 54 -1.68 23.86 22.50
C GLY A 54 -0.20 23.46 22.46
N GLY A 55 0.66 24.31 21.89
CA GLY A 55 2.11 24.15 21.89
C GLY A 55 2.76 24.45 23.24
N PHE A 56 4.03 24.09 23.34
CA PHE A 56 4.87 24.25 24.52
C PHE A 56 6.27 24.68 24.06
N ALA A 57 7.00 25.37 24.94
CA ALA A 57 8.35 25.84 24.65
C ALA A 57 9.44 24.92 25.23
N ASP A 58 9.11 24.09 26.23
CA ASP A 58 10.09 23.27 26.95
C ASP A 58 10.43 21.93 26.28
N LYS A 59 9.82 21.61 25.13
CA LYS A 59 10.06 20.37 24.39
C LYS A 59 10.09 20.61 22.88
N VAL A 60 10.88 19.79 22.18
CA VAL A 60 11.05 19.82 20.72
C VAL A 60 11.19 18.42 20.16
N LEU A 61 10.85 18.26 18.88
CA LEU A 61 11.29 17.11 18.10
C LEU A 61 12.55 17.49 17.32
N LEU A 62 13.50 16.56 17.24
CA LEU A 62 14.71 16.71 16.44
C LEU A 62 14.67 15.73 15.27
N THR A 63 14.79 16.25 14.05
CA THR A 63 15.03 15.42 12.85
C THR A 63 16.51 15.39 12.56
N LEU A 64 17.09 14.20 12.56
CA LEU A 64 18.52 14.00 12.28
C LEU A 64 18.72 13.92 10.77
N LEU A 65 19.23 14.95 10.10
CA LEU A 65 19.16 15.05 8.64
C LEU A 65 20.27 14.29 7.90
N LYS A 66 21.50 14.37 8.39
CA LYS A 66 22.67 13.77 7.72
C LYS A 66 23.79 13.50 8.71
N GLU A 67 24.74 12.65 8.30
CA GLU A 67 25.93 12.34 9.07
C GLU A 67 26.70 13.61 9.50
N GLY A 68 27.04 13.70 10.78
CA GLY A 68 27.71 14.86 11.37
C GLY A 68 27.44 14.98 12.87
N SER A 69 27.86 16.10 13.46
CA SER A 69 27.57 16.42 14.85
C SER A 69 27.04 17.85 14.97
N ALA A 70 26.11 18.06 15.89
CA ALA A 70 25.57 19.37 16.21
C ALA A 70 25.31 19.50 17.71
N GLN A 71 25.24 20.72 18.21
CA GLN A 71 24.79 21.05 19.55
C GLN A 71 23.39 21.63 19.46
N VAL A 72 22.47 21.07 20.23
CA VAL A 72 21.14 21.64 20.44
C VAL A 72 21.12 22.29 21.81
N THR A 73 20.88 23.60 21.84
CA THR A 73 20.88 24.39 23.07
C THR A 73 19.49 24.95 23.32
N ALA A 74 18.97 24.70 24.52
CA ALA A 74 17.83 25.40 25.07
C ALA A 74 18.31 26.52 25.98
N SER A 75 17.72 27.70 25.86
CA SER A 75 18.08 28.89 26.62
C SER A 75 16.87 29.45 27.38
N LEU A 76 17.05 29.75 28.66
CA LEU A 76 16.02 30.37 29.51
C LEU A 76 16.68 31.32 30.51
N ASP A 77 16.34 32.61 30.45
CA ASP A 77 16.82 33.65 31.39
C ASP A 77 18.36 33.64 31.61
N GLY A 78 19.12 33.41 30.53
CA GLY A 78 20.59 33.35 30.57
C GLY A 78 21.17 32.03 31.10
N GLN A 79 20.33 31.05 31.42
CA GLN A 79 20.74 29.66 31.63
C GLN A 79 20.68 28.90 30.30
N GLU A 80 21.63 27.99 30.11
CA GLU A 80 21.70 27.13 28.92
C GLU A 80 21.70 25.67 29.34
N ALA A 81 20.94 24.87 28.59
CA ALA A 81 20.92 23.43 28.65
C ALA A 81 21.33 22.91 27.26
N VAL A 82 22.35 22.06 27.21
CA VAL A 82 22.96 21.62 25.95
C VAL A 82 22.83 20.11 25.80
N CYS A 83 22.41 19.68 24.61
CA CYS A 83 22.44 18.30 24.15
C CYS A 83 23.44 18.15 22.99
N GLN A 84 24.39 17.23 23.10
CA GLN A 84 25.27 16.87 21.99
C GLN A 84 24.56 15.86 21.09
N VAL A 85 24.50 16.13 19.79
CA VAL A 85 23.86 15.25 18.82
C VAL A 85 24.89 14.74 17.83
N THR A 86 25.03 13.42 17.72
CA THR A 86 25.85 12.75 16.71
C THR A 86 24.94 11.94 15.80
N VAL A 87 24.98 12.26 14.51
CA VAL A 87 24.21 11.59 13.48
C VAL A 87 25.15 10.73 12.65
N ARG A 88 24.81 9.45 12.53
CA ARG A 88 25.51 8.48 11.67
C ARG A 88 24.66 8.17 10.43
N ARG A 89 25.27 7.61 9.38
CA ARG A 89 24.47 7.06 8.26
C ARG A 89 23.69 5.84 8.73
N ILE A 90 22.55 5.60 8.07
CA ILE A 90 21.83 4.33 8.21
C ILE A 90 22.77 3.20 7.79
N LYS A 91 22.90 2.20 8.65
CA LYS A 91 23.60 0.95 8.35
C LYS A 91 22.70 0.06 7.49
N HIS A 92 23.09 -0.13 6.24
CA HIS A 92 22.42 -1.06 5.33
C HIS A 92 22.93 -2.48 5.56
N ALA A 93 22.01 -3.44 5.67
CA ALA A 93 22.37 -4.86 5.80
C ALA A 93 23.06 -5.37 4.53
N GLY A 94 24.18 -6.07 4.70
CA GLY A 94 24.92 -6.70 3.61
C GLY A 94 24.21 -7.93 3.03
N PRO A 95 24.55 -8.34 1.79
CA PRO A 95 23.90 -9.48 1.12
C PRO A 95 24.13 -10.83 1.81
N GLU A 96 25.23 -10.98 2.56
CA GLU A 96 25.58 -12.20 3.29
C GLU A 96 25.11 -12.19 4.76
N GLU A 97 24.50 -11.09 5.22
CA GLU A 97 24.04 -11.01 6.61
C GLU A 97 22.86 -11.95 6.85
N LYS A 98 22.91 -12.65 7.99
CA LYS A 98 21.82 -13.53 8.39
C LYS A 98 20.61 -12.70 8.78
N MET A 99 19.53 -12.83 8.03
CA MET A 99 18.24 -12.19 8.36
C MET A 99 17.48 -13.00 9.41
N ASN A 100 16.97 -12.28 10.42
CA ASN A 100 15.93 -12.73 11.33
C ASN A 100 14.57 -12.25 10.81
N TYR A 101 13.49 -12.79 11.40
CA TYR A 101 12.12 -12.54 10.96
C TYR A 101 11.34 -11.87 12.08
N TYR A 102 11.13 -10.56 11.96
CA TYR A 102 10.44 -9.74 12.96
C TYR A 102 9.02 -9.50 12.52
N ARG A 103 8.06 -9.84 13.37
CA ARG A 103 6.63 -9.80 13.09
C ARG A 103 6.04 -8.55 13.72
N GLY A 104 5.21 -7.82 13.00
CA GLY A 104 4.62 -6.62 13.57
C GLY A 104 3.39 -6.11 12.86
N ASP A 105 2.83 -5.10 13.48
CA ASP A 105 1.65 -4.37 13.05
C ASP A 105 2.07 -2.95 12.64
N MET A 106 1.64 -2.54 11.45
CA MET A 106 2.01 -1.26 10.86
C MET A 106 0.92 -0.19 10.97
N HIS A 107 -0.25 -0.51 11.53
CA HIS A 107 -1.40 0.40 11.55
C HIS A 107 -2.25 0.19 12.82
N ALA A 108 -2.31 1.16 13.72
CA ALA A 108 -3.19 1.12 14.90
C ALA A 108 -3.42 2.50 15.54
N HIS A 109 -4.56 2.63 16.24
CA HIS A 109 -5.09 3.89 16.75
C HIS A 109 -5.17 3.88 18.28
N THR A 110 -5.11 5.05 18.88
CA THR A 110 -5.28 5.28 20.32
C THR A 110 -6.30 6.38 20.58
N GLY A 111 -6.51 6.74 21.85
CA GLY A 111 -7.34 7.89 22.22
C GLY A 111 -6.73 9.24 21.81
N TYR A 112 -5.57 9.25 21.13
CA TYR A 112 -5.04 10.46 20.51
C TYR A 112 -5.78 10.81 19.22
N SER A 113 -6.47 9.86 18.59
CA SER A 113 -7.48 10.10 17.57
C SER A 113 -8.85 9.58 18.01
N ASP A 114 -9.36 8.55 17.37
CA ASP A 114 -10.69 7.97 17.56
C ASP A 114 -10.64 6.52 18.10
N GLY A 115 -9.45 6.04 18.44
CA GLY A 115 -9.26 4.82 19.22
C GLY A 115 -9.47 5.03 20.72
N VAL A 116 -8.79 4.22 21.55
CA VAL A 116 -8.92 4.25 23.02
C VAL A 116 -7.56 4.35 23.73
N GLY A 117 -7.54 4.67 25.03
CA GLY A 117 -6.31 4.71 25.84
C GLY A 117 -5.22 5.66 25.30
N THR A 118 -3.97 5.46 25.76
CA THR A 118 -2.81 6.25 25.32
C THR A 118 -1.81 5.39 24.54
N PRO A 119 -0.88 5.98 23.77
CA PRO A 119 0.21 5.24 23.15
C PRO A 119 1.01 4.38 24.13
N GLU A 120 1.28 4.86 25.35
CA GLU A 120 1.99 4.10 26.37
C GLU A 120 1.20 2.85 26.79
N MET A 121 -0.13 2.97 26.95
CA MET A 121 -1.00 1.83 27.28
C MET A 121 -0.99 0.78 26.16
N ALA A 122 -1.13 1.23 24.91
CA ALA A 122 -1.14 0.36 23.74
C ALA A 122 0.19 -0.39 23.59
N LEU A 123 1.32 0.34 23.64
CA LEU A 123 2.65 -0.24 23.51
C LEU A 123 3.00 -1.16 24.68
N ALA A 124 2.63 -0.80 25.91
CA ALA A 124 2.85 -1.66 27.09
C ALA A 124 2.08 -2.99 26.95
N ARG A 125 0.82 -2.95 26.50
CA ARG A 125 0.02 -4.14 26.25
C ARG A 125 0.68 -5.04 25.20
N VAL A 126 0.96 -4.52 24.01
CA VAL A 126 1.52 -5.32 22.91
C VAL A 126 2.88 -5.93 23.28
N LYS A 127 3.71 -5.15 23.99
CA LYS A 127 5.00 -5.61 24.50
C LYS A 127 4.86 -6.74 25.53
N GLU A 128 3.85 -6.66 26.41
CA GLU A 128 3.56 -7.72 27.40
C GLU A 128 3.12 -9.04 26.74
N GLU A 129 2.38 -8.96 25.62
CA GLU A 129 1.90 -10.14 24.88
C GLU A 129 3.04 -10.94 24.23
N LYS A 130 4.19 -10.31 23.93
CA LYS A 130 5.41 -10.93 23.33
C LYS A 130 5.16 -11.66 22.02
N PHE A 131 4.07 -11.29 21.34
CA PHE A 131 3.66 -11.91 20.11
C PHE A 131 4.20 -11.19 18.88
N LEU A 132 4.36 -9.86 18.99
CA LEU A 132 4.94 -8.99 17.98
C LEU A 132 6.32 -8.52 18.44
N ASP A 133 7.21 -8.40 17.48
CA ASP A 133 8.57 -7.88 17.62
C ASP A 133 8.60 -6.35 17.38
N PHE A 134 7.63 -5.82 16.63
CA PHE A 134 7.43 -4.37 16.47
C PHE A 134 5.95 -3.98 16.37
N TYR A 135 5.64 -2.72 16.71
CA TYR A 135 4.29 -2.17 16.65
C TYR A 135 4.30 -0.70 16.27
N THR A 136 3.30 -0.27 15.51
CA THR A 136 3.16 1.10 15.04
C THR A 136 1.92 1.75 15.64
N ILE A 137 2.07 2.96 16.20
CA ILE A 137 0.95 3.82 16.55
C ILE A 137 0.85 4.91 15.49
N SER A 138 -0.29 4.97 14.81
CA SER A 138 -0.52 5.77 13.61
C SER A 138 -1.86 6.51 13.67
N ASP A 139 -2.21 7.06 14.83
CA ASP A 139 -3.42 7.89 15.01
C ASP A 139 -3.66 8.90 13.86
N HIS A 140 -4.92 9.23 13.57
CA HIS A 140 -5.28 10.16 12.50
C HIS A 140 -4.70 11.56 12.67
N GLY A 141 -4.06 12.08 11.63
CA GLY A 141 -3.38 13.38 11.60
C GLY A 141 -4.31 14.55 11.91
N ILE A 142 -5.61 14.48 11.57
CA ILE A 142 -6.61 15.49 11.91
C ILE A 142 -6.76 15.74 13.42
N ALA A 143 -6.50 14.72 14.25
CA ALA A 143 -6.69 14.77 15.70
C ALA A 143 -5.41 15.10 16.48
N TYR A 144 -4.26 15.23 15.79
CA TYR A 144 -2.98 15.54 16.41
C TYR A 144 -2.88 16.98 16.87
N THR A 145 -2.45 17.12 18.12
CA THR A 145 -1.97 18.38 18.70
C THR A 145 -0.45 18.30 18.87
N PRO A 146 0.25 19.43 19.11
CA PRO A 146 1.65 19.43 19.53
C PRO A 146 1.98 18.38 20.61
N GLU A 147 1.17 18.32 21.68
CA GLU A 147 1.41 17.42 22.81
C GLU A 147 1.24 15.96 22.42
N LYS A 148 0.20 15.61 21.66
CA LYS A 148 -0.01 14.25 21.17
C LYS A 148 1.12 13.79 20.23
N CYS A 149 1.61 14.71 19.38
CA CYS A 149 2.73 14.45 18.48
C CYS A 149 3.99 14.09 19.26
N PHE A 150 4.38 14.94 20.21
CA PHE A 150 5.55 14.70 21.05
C PHE A 150 5.39 13.43 21.91
N ALA A 151 4.22 13.24 22.52
CA ALA A 151 3.96 12.10 23.39
C ALA A 151 3.96 10.76 22.63
N ASN A 152 3.45 10.70 21.39
CA ASN A 152 3.53 9.47 20.60
C ASN A 152 5.00 9.08 20.30
N VAL A 153 5.84 10.04 19.88
CA VAL A 153 7.27 9.78 19.65
C VAL A 153 7.97 9.38 20.95
N LEU A 154 7.68 10.07 22.07
CA LEU A 154 8.24 9.75 23.37
C LEU A 154 7.85 8.34 23.85
N ALA A 155 6.58 7.98 23.73
CA ALA A 155 6.08 6.66 24.09
C ALA A 155 6.78 5.55 23.30
N ALA A 156 6.99 5.77 21.99
CA ALA A 156 7.72 4.84 21.16
C ALA A 156 9.21 4.72 21.54
N GLU A 157 9.88 5.84 21.84
CA GLU A 157 11.26 5.83 22.35
C GLU A 157 11.37 5.05 23.67
N GLN A 158 10.42 5.23 24.58
CA GLN A 158 10.42 4.58 25.90
C GLN A 158 10.05 3.09 25.84
N ALA A 159 9.18 2.70 24.92
CA ALA A 159 8.77 1.31 24.76
C ALA A 159 9.82 0.46 24.03
N THR A 160 10.66 1.07 23.20
CA THR A 160 11.66 0.37 22.39
C THR A 160 12.82 -0.16 23.24
N ASP A 161 13.15 -1.44 23.09
CA ASP A 161 14.30 -2.10 23.73
C ASP A 161 14.84 -3.24 22.85
N GLU A 162 15.69 -4.12 23.41
CA GLU A 162 16.29 -5.23 22.68
C GLU A 162 15.30 -6.35 22.25
N GLN A 163 14.06 -6.32 22.74
CA GLN A 163 13.03 -7.33 22.48
C GLN A 163 11.82 -6.79 21.71
N PHE A 164 11.67 -5.47 21.63
CA PHE A 164 10.51 -4.83 21.01
C PHE A 164 10.86 -3.47 20.42
N VAL A 165 10.37 -3.18 19.22
CA VAL A 165 10.51 -1.87 18.58
C VAL A 165 9.15 -1.20 18.40
N ALA A 166 9.00 -0.01 18.96
CA ALA A 166 7.85 0.84 18.70
C ALA A 166 8.17 1.87 17.61
N LEU A 167 7.28 2.00 16.63
CA LEU A 167 7.40 2.97 15.55
C LEU A 167 6.32 4.04 15.70
N PRO A 168 6.68 5.31 15.93
CA PRO A 168 5.71 6.38 15.86
C PRO A 168 5.45 6.69 14.37
N ALA A 169 4.18 6.70 14.01
CA ALA A 169 3.70 7.15 12.72
C ALA A 169 2.45 8.02 12.93
N GLN A 170 1.87 8.44 11.83
CA GLN A 170 0.57 9.09 11.79
C GLN A 170 -0.16 8.54 10.57
N GLU A 171 -1.48 8.47 10.65
CA GLU A 171 -2.31 8.31 9.48
C GLU A 171 -2.68 9.70 8.96
N ALA A 172 -1.87 10.20 8.02
CA ALA A 172 -1.93 11.58 7.56
C ALA A 172 -2.94 11.78 6.44
N ASP A 173 -3.62 12.92 6.43
CA ASP A 173 -4.65 13.24 5.46
C ASP A 173 -4.10 14.00 4.24
N LEU A 174 -4.38 13.47 3.04
CA LEU A 174 -4.12 14.11 1.76
C LEU A 174 -5.33 13.94 0.84
N TYR A 175 -6.19 14.94 0.74
CA TYR A 175 -7.43 14.86 -0.05
C TYR A 175 -7.48 15.90 -1.16
N PHE A 176 -7.64 15.46 -2.41
CA PHE A 176 -7.91 16.37 -3.51
C PHE A 176 -8.88 15.75 -4.50
N GLU A 177 -9.82 16.55 -4.98
CA GLU A 177 -10.86 16.08 -5.89
C GLU A 177 -10.44 16.29 -7.35
N LEU A 178 -10.75 15.30 -8.19
CA LEU A 178 -10.68 15.41 -9.65
C LEU A 178 -12.06 15.21 -10.27
N ARG A 179 -12.19 15.60 -11.54
CA ARG A 179 -13.35 15.31 -12.38
C ARG A 179 -13.02 14.18 -13.34
N ASP A 180 -13.88 13.18 -13.45
CA ASP A 180 -13.74 12.15 -14.48
C ASP A 180 -14.25 12.61 -15.85
N ASP A 181 -14.16 11.73 -16.86
CA ASP A 181 -14.57 12.02 -18.25
C ASP A 181 -16.09 12.32 -18.40
N TYR A 182 -16.91 12.00 -17.40
CA TYR A 182 -18.35 12.31 -17.37
C TYR A 182 -18.64 13.54 -16.48
N GLY A 183 -17.60 14.14 -15.91
CA GLY A 183 -17.70 15.30 -15.02
C GLY A 183 -18.13 14.94 -13.60
N PHE A 184 -18.07 13.67 -13.18
CA PHE A 184 -18.32 13.31 -11.77
C PHE A 184 -17.14 13.70 -10.89
N TRP A 185 -17.45 14.15 -9.68
CA TRP A 185 -16.44 14.36 -8.65
C TRP A 185 -15.95 13.02 -8.15
N VAL A 186 -14.63 12.93 -8.07
CA VAL A 186 -13.92 11.71 -7.75
C VAL A 186 -12.84 12.06 -6.74
N ASN A 187 -12.86 11.38 -5.59
CA ASN A 187 -11.87 11.60 -4.54
C ASN A 187 -10.52 11.02 -4.99
N GLN A 188 -9.45 11.80 -4.77
CA GLN A 188 -8.10 11.31 -4.92
C GLN A 188 -7.24 11.61 -3.70
N GLY A 189 -6.49 10.58 -3.30
CA GLY A 189 -5.80 10.55 -2.03
C GLY A 189 -6.70 9.94 -0.97
N GLY A 190 -6.54 10.38 0.26
CA GLY A 190 -7.08 9.76 1.46
C GLY A 190 -6.06 9.85 2.57
N GLU A 191 -5.93 8.78 3.32
CA GLU A 191 -4.98 8.64 4.40
C GLU A 191 -3.68 7.99 3.95
N LEU A 192 -2.55 8.50 4.45
CA LEU A 192 -1.21 7.99 4.21
C LEU A 192 -0.52 7.69 5.55
N LEU A 193 -0.13 6.44 5.75
CA LEU A 193 0.74 6.06 6.87
C LEU A 193 2.09 6.75 6.69
N THR A 194 2.39 7.69 7.57
CA THR A 194 3.58 8.54 7.48
C THR A 194 4.52 8.22 8.63
N PHE A 195 5.60 7.51 8.32
CA PHE A 195 6.62 7.14 9.28
C PHE A 195 7.70 8.21 9.33
N GLN A 196 8.20 8.52 10.52
CA GLN A 196 9.22 9.57 10.75
C GLN A 196 8.79 10.98 10.29
N GLY A 197 7.48 11.26 10.18
CA GLY A 197 7.02 12.61 9.82
C GLY A 197 7.31 13.65 10.92
N GLU A 198 7.73 14.86 10.51
CA GLU A 198 8.04 15.98 11.40
C GLU A 198 6.79 16.66 11.95
N LYS A 199 5.75 16.81 11.12
CA LYS A 199 4.43 17.35 11.48
C LYS A 199 3.31 16.48 10.99
N TRP A 200 2.14 16.65 11.61
CA TRP A 200 0.93 16.05 11.09
C TRP A 200 0.52 16.75 9.80
N ALA A 201 0.12 15.96 8.81
CA ALA A 201 -0.39 16.49 7.56
C ALA A 201 -1.90 16.29 7.46
N ARG A 202 -2.59 17.40 7.22
CA ARG A 202 -3.94 17.45 6.66
C ARG A 202 -3.96 18.48 5.58
N THR A 203 -3.97 18.00 4.34
CA THR A 203 -3.64 18.83 3.18
C THR A 203 -4.47 18.43 1.98
N THR A 204 -4.52 19.32 1.00
CA THR A 204 -5.23 19.08 -0.26
C THR A 204 -4.31 19.15 -1.47
N ASP A 205 -3.00 19.06 -1.23
CA ASP A 205 -1.97 19.11 -2.24
C ASP A 205 -0.65 18.54 -1.67
N TRP A 206 0.19 18.03 -2.57
CA TRP A 206 1.45 17.37 -2.21
C TRP A 206 2.49 18.34 -1.65
N ASP A 207 2.50 19.61 -2.07
CA ASP A 207 3.49 20.57 -1.59
C ASP A 207 3.29 20.88 -0.11
N SER A 208 2.05 21.21 0.27
CA SER A 208 1.66 21.37 1.68
C SER A 208 1.90 20.10 2.49
N TYR A 209 1.67 18.92 1.90
CA TYR A 209 1.90 17.64 2.56
C TYR A 209 3.38 17.47 2.92
N PHE A 210 4.28 17.61 1.93
CA PHE A 210 5.73 17.45 2.13
C PHE A 210 6.36 18.58 2.95
N GLU A 211 5.83 19.80 2.88
CA GLU A 211 6.23 20.90 3.78
C GLU A 211 5.96 20.54 5.24
N ARG A 212 4.82 19.89 5.53
CA ARG A 212 4.45 19.48 6.89
C ARG A 212 5.24 18.26 7.35
N VAL A 213 5.21 17.16 6.59
CA VAL A 213 5.84 15.91 7.04
C VAL A 213 7.36 15.98 7.04
N GLY A 214 7.96 16.92 6.30
CA GLY A 214 9.39 17.19 6.30
C GLY A 214 10.19 16.12 5.55
N GLU A 215 10.90 16.51 4.50
CA GLU A 215 11.70 15.57 3.71
C GLU A 215 13.05 15.23 4.37
N HIS A 216 13.33 13.93 4.50
CA HIS A 216 14.62 13.39 4.97
C HIS A 216 14.81 11.92 4.53
N SER A 217 15.96 11.31 4.86
CA SER A 217 16.37 9.99 4.33
C SER A 217 15.58 8.79 4.83
N ALA A 218 14.85 8.91 5.95
CA ALA A 218 14.08 7.82 6.55
C ALA A 218 12.56 8.02 6.47
N LEU A 219 12.09 9.11 5.83
CA LEU A 219 10.67 9.34 5.59
C LEU A 219 10.13 8.21 4.71
N MET A 220 9.02 7.60 5.13
CA MET A 220 8.34 6.55 4.37
C MET A 220 6.85 6.78 4.44
N LEU A 221 6.19 6.58 3.30
CA LEU A 221 4.74 6.65 3.16
C LEU A 221 4.19 5.25 2.86
N GLY A 222 3.02 4.95 3.39
CA GLY A 222 2.21 3.78 3.03
C GLY A 222 0.81 4.20 2.62
N MET A 223 0.19 3.43 1.73
CA MET A 223 -1.24 3.53 1.43
C MET A 223 -2.02 2.57 2.34
N PRO A 224 -2.57 3.03 3.48
CA PRO A 224 -3.44 2.24 4.35
C PRO A 224 -4.79 1.96 3.68
N HIS A 225 -5.34 0.78 3.99
CA HIS A 225 -6.62 0.24 3.47
C HIS A 225 -7.04 0.89 2.15
N PRO A 226 -6.22 0.74 1.09
CA PRO A 226 -6.40 1.49 -0.13
C PRO A 226 -7.68 1.02 -0.79
N SER A 227 -8.63 1.92 -0.95
CA SER A 227 -9.79 1.67 -1.78
C SER A 227 -9.46 2.04 -3.23
N ASP A 228 -10.26 1.52 -4.16
CA ASP A 228 -10.27 2.15 -5.46
C ASP A 228 -10.87 3.55 -5.35
N VAL A 229 -10.63 4.34 -6.37
CA VAL A 229 -11.11 5.70 -6.50
C VAL A 229 -12.65 5.75 -6.32
N GLY A 230 -13.10 6.56 -5.37
CA GLY A 230 -14.51 6.69 -5.01
C GLY A 230 -15.21 7.83 -5.74
N GLY A 231 -16.45 7.62 -6.17
CA GLY A 231 -17.34 8.72 -6.53
C GLY A 231 -17.72 9.54 -5.29
N ALA A 232 -18.19 10.77 -5.48
CA ALA A 232 -18.50 11.73 -4.41
C ALA A 232 -19.47 11.24 -3.31
N GLU A 233 -20.23 10.18 -3.56
CA GLU A 233 -21.19 9.60 -2.60
C GLU A 233 -20.75 8.22 -2.06
N SER A 234 -19.55 7.74 -2.39
CA SER A 234 -19.08 6.41 -1.99
C SER A 234 -18.38 6.40 -0.63
N THR A 235 -18.52 5.31 0.13
CA THR A 235 -17.80 5.06 1.40
C THR A 235 -16.31 4.72 1.19
N MET A 236 -15.75 4.98 0.01
CA MET A 236 -14.36 4.69 -0.35
C MET A 236 -13.51 5.94 -0.17
N TRP A 237 -12.86 6.05 0.99
CA TRP A 237 -12.15 7.25 1.44
C TRP A 237 -10.70 7.34 0.92
N ASN A 238 -10.03 6.21 0.71
CA ASN A 238 -8.62 6.14 0.33
C ASN A 238 -8.45 5.79 -1.15
N GLY A 239 -8.96 6.67 -2.02
CA GLY A 239 -8.95 6.51 -3.47
C GLY A 239 -7.62 6.93 -4.11
N TYR A 240 -6.74 5.99 -4.40
CA TYR A 240 -5.47 6.29 -5.06
C TYR A 240 -5.52 6.05 -6.57
N ASN A 241 -5.72 7.11 -7.36
CA ASN A 241 -5.64 6.99 -8.82
C ASN A 241 -4.18 6.97 -9.29
N LEU A 242 -3.54 5.81 -9.18
CA LEU A 242 -2.13 5.58 -9.54
C LEU A 242 -1.77 6.02 -10.96
N PRO A 243 -2.60 5.82 -12.01
CA PRO A 243 -2.32 6.35 -13.35
C PRO A 243 -2.19 7.89 -13.42
N TYR A 244 -2.80 8.62 -12.49
CA TYR A 244 -2.79 10.09 -12.46
C TYR A 244 -1.94 10.66 -11.33
N LEU A 245 -1.40 9.81 -10.46
CA LEU A 245 -0.50 10.21 -9.40
C LEU A 245 0.87 10.58 -10.00
N ARG A 246 1.03 11.85 -10.37
CA ARG A 246 2.24 12.36 -11.05
C ARG A 246 3.32 12.91 -10.12
N GLU A 247 3.10 12.87 -8.81
CA GLU A 247 4.00 13.43 -7.81
C GLU A 247 5.33 12.64 -7.75
N PRO A 248 6.47 13.20 -8.18
CA PRO A 248 7.75 12.49 -8.16
C PRO A 248 8.19 12.09 -6.75
N ARG A 249 7.86 12.90 -5.73
CA ARG A 249 8.14 12.58 -4.31
C ARG A 249 7.34 11.36 -3.86
N ALA A 250 6.17 11.06 -4.44
CA ALA A 250 5.45 9.83 -4.13
C ALA A 250 6.24 8.60 -4.59
N LYS A 251 6.86 8.61 -5.79
CA LYS A 251 7.78 7.52 -6.19
C LYS A 251 8.99 7.40 -5.25
N LYS A 252 9.45 8.53 -4.69
CA LYS A 252 10.57 8.57 -3.75
C LYS A 252 10.23 8.06 -2.35
N TYR A 253 9.06 8.36 -1.79
CA TYR A 253 8.77 8.09 -0.38
C TYR A 253 7.69 7.04 -0.15
N LEU A 254 6.81 6.78 -1.12
CA LEU A 254 5.87 5.68 -1.02
C LEU A 254 6.62 4.34 -1.05
N ARG A 255 6.45 3.56 0.00
CA ARG A 255 7.13 2.28 0.21
C ARG A 255 6.20 1.14 0.55
N PHE A 256 4.94 1.42 0.91
CA PHE A 256 4.00 0.39 1.32
C PHE A 256 2.62 0.57 0.67
N VAL A 257 1.98 -0.56 0.41
CA VAL A 257 0.55 -0.65 0.13
C VAL A 257 0.01 -1.70 1.10
N GLU A 258 -0.95 -1.29 1.92
CA GLU A 258 -1.59 -2.19 2.87
C GLU A 258 -2.49 -3.16 2.11
N ILE A 259 -2.06 -4.41 1.98
CA ILE A 259 -2.82 -5.46 1.28
C ILE A 259 -3.78 -6.22 2.20
N LEU A 260 -3.59 -6.06 3.51
CA LEU A 260 -4.46 -6.63 4.55
C LEU A 260 -4.67 -5.58 5.63
N ASN A 261 -5.91 -5.18 5.80
CA ASN A 261 -6.36 -4.38 6.93
C ASN A 261 -7.34 -5.22 7.77
N SER A 262 -7.10 -5.35 9.08
CA SER A 262 -7.54 -6.53 9.85
C SER A 262 -7.94 -6.27 11.32
N PRO A 263 -9.13 -6.73 11.76
CA PRO A 263 -9.31 -8.17 11.98
C PRO A 263 -10.16 -8.78 10.85
N THR A 264 -9.51 -9.11 9.73
CA THR A 264 -9.98 -9.62 8.43
C THR A 264 -11.47 -9.94 8.21
N PHE A 265 -12.08 -9.26 7.24
CA PHE A 265 -12.92 -9.71 6.10
C PHE A 265 -13.64 -8.48 5.51
N GLU A 266 -12.96 -7.34 5.51
CA GLU A 266 -13.48 -6.16 4.87
C GLU A 266 -13.65 -6.47 3.38
N ALA A 267 -14.77 -6.01 2.83
CA ALA A 267 -15.05 -6.06 1.41
C ALA A 267 -13.86 -5.65 0.56
N TYR A 268 -13.12 -4.68 1.07
CA TYR A 268 -12.04 -3.96 0.41
C TYR A 268 -10.72 -4.73 0.35
N ASN A 269 -10.46 -5.69 1.25
CA ASN A 269 -9.24 -6.53 1.17
C ASN A 269 -9.17 -7.36 -0.13
N LEU A 270 -10.27 -7.50 -0.88
CA LEU A 270 -10.26 -8.07 -2.23
C LEU A 270 -9.67 -7.11 -3.30
N LEU A 271 -9.72 -5.81 -3.05
CA LEU A 271 -9.21 -4.74 -3.90
C LEU A 271 -7.75 -4.40 -3.57
N HIS A 272 -7.35 -4.49 -2.30
CA HIS A 272 -6.01 -4.02 -1.89
C HIS A 272 -4.86 -4.75 -2.60
N GLU A 273 -4.96 -6.07 -2.77
CA GLU A 273 -3.98 -6.87 -3.53
C GLU A 273 -3.89 -6.40 -5.00
N ARG A 274 -5.00 -5.96 -5.59
CA ARG A 274 -5.03 -5.43 -6.96
C ARG A 274 -4.36 -4.06 -7.03
N ILE A 275 -4.65 -3.17 -6.09
CA ILE A 275 -4.01 -1.85 -6.00
C ILE A 275 -2.50 -1.99 -5.79
N PHE A 276 -2.06 -2.99 -5.01
CA PHE A 276 -0.66 -3.32 -4.90
C PHE A 276 -0.05 -3.67 -6.27
N SER A 277 -0.64 -4.61 -7.02
CA SER A 277 -0.14 -4.94 -8.38
C SER A 277 -0.14 -3.73 -9.32
N GLN A 278 -1.16 -2.87 -9.23
CA GLN A 278 -1.26 -1.64 -10.01
C GLN A 278 -0.14 -0.65 -9.68
N ALA A 279 0.20 -0.50 -8.39
CA ALA A 279 1.32 0.35 -7.97
C ALA A 279 2.63 -0.18 -8.57
N LEU A 280 2.82 -1.50 -8.60
CA LEU A 280 3.98 -2.10 -9.24
C LEU A 280 4.01 -1.83 -10.76
N ASP A 281 2.87 -1.95 -11.45
CA ASP A 281 2.77 -1.68 -12.88
C ASP A 281 3.19 -0.25 -13.27
N PHE A 282 2.88 0.74 -12.43
CA PHE A 282 3.27 2.15 -12.64
C PHE A 282 4.67 2.50 -12.10
N GLY A 283 5.42 1.49 -11.66
CA GLY A 283 6.81 1.63 -11.23
C GLY A 283 6.96 2.23 -9.82
N TYR A 284 5.97 2.09 -8.96
CA TYR A 284 6.14 2.37 -7.53
C TYR A 284 6.87 1.20 -6.88
N HIS A 285 8.04 1.46 -6.31
CA HIS A 285 8.82 0.46 -5.57
C HIS A 285 8.24 0.29 -4.16
N VAL A 286 7.09 -0.37 -4.08
CA VAL A 286 6.34 -0.60 -2.84
C VAL A 286 6.38 -2.06 -2.41
N CYS A 287 6.25 -2.27 -1.11
CA CYS A 287 6.09 -3.56 -0.47
C CYS A 287 4.63 -3.78 -0.03
N PRO A 288 4.19 -5.03 0.07
CA PRO A 288 2.95 -5.32 0.78
C PRO A 288 3.15 -5.01 2.27
N SER A 289 2.15 -4.42 2.90
CA SER A 289 2.04 -4.33 4.35
C SER A 289 0.70 -4.90 4.83
N ALA A 290 0.66 -5.22 6.11
CA ALA A 290 -0.56 -5.50 6.85
C ALA A 290 -0.56 -4.67 8.12
N GLY A 291 -1.74 -4.13 8.44
CA GLY A 291 -2.04 -3.40 9.65
C GLY A 291 -3.36 -3.87 10.25
N SER A 292 -3.54 -3.64 11.55
CA SER A 292 -4.79 -4.01 12.21
C SER A 292 -5.86 -2.92 12.17
N ASP A 293 -5.43 -1.67 12.06
CA ASP A 293 -6.32 -0.52 12.16
C ASP A 293 -7.17 -0.59 13.45
N THR A 294 -6.50 -1.01 14.53
CA THR A 294 -7.17 -1.28 15.80
C THR A 294 -7.54 0.02 16.50
N HIS A 295 -8.84 0.22 16.74
CA HIS A 295 -9.42 1.34 17.48
C HIS A 295 -9.88 0.99 18.91
N SER A 296 -9.70 -0.26 19.33
CA SER A 296 -10.19 -0.80 20.60
C SER A 296 -9.05 -1.30 21.48
N TYR A 297 -9.34 -1.71 22.72
CA TYR A 297 -8.33 -2.17 23.69
C TYR A 297 -7.63 -3.49 23.30
N ASN A 298 -7.91 -4.05 22.12
CA ASN A 298 -7.38 -5.30 21.59
C ASN A 298 -6.15 -5.08 20.68
N TRP A 299 -5.34 -4.06 20.95
CA TRP A 299 -4.08 -3.83 20.24
C TRP A 299 -3.23 -5.10 20.15
N GLY A 300 -2.67 -5.36 18.97
CA GLY A 300 -1.91 -6.57 18.68
C GLY A 300 -2.74 -7.80 18.30
N GLU A 301 -4.02 -7.89 18.70
CA GLU A 301 -4.86 -9.06 18.41
C GLU A 301 -5.16 -9.21 16.91
N GLY A 302 -5.41 -8.10 16.20
CA GLY A 302 -5.63 -8.12 14.74
C GLY A 302 -4.42 -8.63 13.95
N ALA A 303 -3.22 -8.39 14.48
CA ALA A 303 -1.96 -8.89 13.94
C ALA A 303 -1.66 -10.36 14.32
N MET A 304 -2.55 -11.03 15.09
CA MET A 304 -2.48 -12.48 15.36
C MET A 304 -2.70 -13.37 14.16
N TRP A 305 -3.27 -12.83 13.10
CA TRP A 305 -3.53 -13.56 11.86
C TRP A 305 -2.73 -12.88 10.75
N SER A 306 -3.15 -11.68 10.35
CA SER A 306 -2.56 -10.88 9.29
C SER A 306 -1.45 -9.97 9.81
N ARG A 307 -0.21 -10.14 9.37
CA ARG A 307 0.90 -9.27 9.81
C ARG A 307 1.96 -9.02 8.77
N THR A 308 2.67 -7.92 8.97
CA THR A 308 3.90 -7.62 8.24
C THR A 308 5.06 -8.34 8.91
N VAL A 309 5.92 -8.97 8.11
CA VAL A 309 7.19 -9.54 8.57
C VAL A 309 8.34 -8.82 7.90
N ILE A 310 9.23 -8.28 8.74
CA ILE A 310 10.42 -7.55 8.36
C ILE A 310 11.64 -8.46 8.54
N MET A 311 12.45 -8.56 7.50
CA MET A 311 13.68 -9.33 7.50
C MET A 311 14.89 -8.42 7.73
N ALA A 312 15.47 -8.51 8.93
CA ALA A 312 16.59 -7.66 9.36
C ALA A 312 17.63 -8.46 10.17
N PRO A 313 18.90 -8.03 10.20
CA PRO A 313 19.97 -8.75 10.92
C PRO A 313 19.81 -8.69 12.44
N GLU A 314 19.14 -7.66 12.97
CA GLU A 314 18.90 -7.44 14.39
C GLU A 314 17.57 -6.70 14.62
N LEU A 315 17.09 -6.71 15.86
CA LEU A 315 15.87 -6.01 16.26
C LEU A 315 16.25 -4.62 16.77
N SER A 316 16.20 -3.63 15.87
CA SER A 316 16.43 -2.23 16.20
C SER A 316 15.60 -1.33 15.27
N LYS A 317 15.27 -0.11 15.72
CA LYS A 317 14.55 0.88 14.90
C LYS A 317 15.26 1.11 13.56
N GLU A 318 16.58 1.23 13.58
CA GLU A 318 17.39 1.41 12.38
C GLU A 318 17.30 0.22 11.42
N ALA A 319 17.50 -1.01 11.91
CA ALA A 319 17.50 -2.20 11.08
C ALA A 319 16.11 -2.49 10.49
N ILE A 320 15.06 -2.15 11.22
CA ILE A 320 13.67 -2.18 10.75
C ILE A 320 13.44 -1.16 9.63
N ILE A 321 13.86 0.10 9.82
CA ILE A 321 13.74 1.14 8.78
C ILE A 321 14.54 0.75 7.53
N ASP A 322 15.77 0.28 7.68
CA ASP A 322 16.60 -0.18 6.55
C ASP A 322 15.90 -1.32 5.77
N ALA A 323 15.33 -2.30 6.48
CA ALA A 323 14.62 -3.41 5.86
C ALA A 323 13.33 -2.98 5.16
N MET A 324 12.59 -2.05 5.76
CA MET A 324 11.41 -1.41 5.17
C MET A 324 11.76 -0.67 3.87
N GLN A 325 12.82 0.15 3.87
CA GLN A 325 13.25 0.91 2.69
C GLN A 325 13.85 0.03 1.58
N SER A 326 14.50 -1.07 1.97
CA SER A 326 15.17 -1.99 1.05
C SER A 326 14.26 -3.12 0.54
N GLY A 327 12.97 -3.10 0.91
CA GLY A 327 11.99 -4.08 0.49
C GLY A 327 12.16 -5.50 1.03
N ARG A 328 12.85 -5.65 2.17
CA ARG A 328 13.01 -6.94 2.86
C ARG A 328 11.80 -7.24 3.73
N VAL A 329 10.64 -7.32 3.09
CA VAL A 329 9.32 -7.42 3.72
C VAL A 329 8.49 -8.51 3.05
N TYR A 330 7.64 -9.18 3.82
CA TYR A 330 6.54 -9.99 3.30
C TYR A 330 5.35 -9.90 4.25
N VAL A 331 4.18 -10.28 3.78
CA VAL A 331 2.92 -10.27 4.54
C VAL A 331 2.33 -11.67 4.59
N THR A 332 1.69 -12.04 5.70
CA THR A 332 1.05 -13.36 5.86
C THR A 332 -0.28 -13.28 6.59
N GLU A 333 -1.31 -13.97 6.09
CA GLU A 333 -2.64 -14.16 6.74
C GLU A 333 -2.58 -15.24 7.84
N SER A 334 -1.69 -16.25 7.73
CA SER A 334 -1.59 -17.34 8.73
C SER A 334 -0.71 -17.01 9.95
N GLY A 335 0.11 -15.96 9.86
CA GLY A 335 1.07 -15.60 10.91
C GLY A 335 2.22 -16.59 11.16
N ASN A 336 2.26 -17.74 10.48
CA ASN A 336 3.16 -18.85 10.81
C ASN A 336 4.19 -19.15 9.70
N VAL A 337 4.27 -18.36 8.63
CA VAL A 337 5.17 -18.64 7.50
C VAL A 337 6.45 -17.80 7.59
N LYS A 338 7.61 -18.44 7.43
CA LYS A 338 8.91 -17.81 7.13
C LYS A 338 9.18 -17.96 5.64
N LEU A 339 9.15 -16.86 4.90
CA LEU A 339 9.35 -16.87 3.46
C LEU A 339 10.76 -16.36 3.09
N LYS A 340 11.41 -17.02 2.13
CA LYS A 340 12.48 -16.44 1.33
C LYS A 340 12.09 -16.56 -0.13
N PHE A 341 12.31 -15.50 -0.87
CA PHE A 341 12.09 -15.42 -2.30
C PHE A 341 13.30 -14.74 -2.94
N GLN A 342 13.72 -15.21 -4.11
CA GLN A 342 14.80 -14.63 -4.91
C GLN A 342 14.49 -14.79 -6.39
N VAL A 343 14.95 -13.85 -7.21
CA VAL A 343 14.96 -13.99 -8.67
C VAL A 343 16.39 -13.84 -9.13
N ASN A 344 16.94 -14.86 -9.80
CA ASN A 344 18.34 -14.89 -10.24
C ASN A 344 19.33 -14.52 -9.10
N GLY A 345 19.04 -14.95 -7.87
CA GLY A 345 19.84 -14.66 -6.66
C GLY A 345 19.62 -13.28 -6.02
N VAL A 346 18.79 -12.40 -6.61
CA VAL A 346 18.45 -11.09 -6.05
C VAL A 346 17.25 -11.20 -5.11
N HIS A 347 17.32 -10.50 -3.97
CA HIS A 347 16.27 -10.47 -2.96
C HIS A 347 15.18 -9.42 -3.26
N PRO A 348 14.00 -9.53 -2.63
CA PRO A 348 12.94 -8.52 -2.71
C PRO A 348 13.44 -7.11 -2.43
N GLY A 349 12.88 -6.14 -3.17
CA GLY A 349 13.34 -4.74 -3.23
C GLY A 349 14.49 -4.48 -4.21
N GLY A 350 15.20 -5.52 -4.66
CA GLY A 350 16.27 -5.42 -5.66
C GLY A 350 15.79 -5.44 -7.11
N THR A 351 16.74 -5.25 -8.03
CA THR A 351 16.52 -5.27 -9.48
C THR A 351 17.43 -6.30 -10.15
N VAL A 352 16.86 -7.19 -10.96
CA VAL A 352 17.58 -8.10 -11.86
C VAL A 352 17.69 -7.49 -13.25
N LYS A 353 18.70 -7.89 -14.03
CA LYS A 353 18.78 -7.53 -15.45
C LYS A 353 17.82 -8.38 -16.28
N ALA A 354 17.27 -7.79 -17.33
CA ALA A 354 16.48 -8.50 -18.32
C ALA A 354 17.29 -9.62 -18.96
N CYS A 355 16.66 -10.78 -19.09
CA CYS A 355 17.28 -11.99 -19.60
C CYS A 355 16.23 -12.91 -20.23
N ASP A 356 16.68 -13.94 -20.94
CA ASP A 356 15.82 -14.84 -21.72
C ASP A 356 14.82 -15.63 -20.84
N PHE A 357 15.15 -15.83 -19.57
CA PHE A 357 14.27 -16.44 -18.56
C PHE A 357 14.72 -16.06 -17.15
N TYR A 358 13.79 -16.07 -16.21
CA TYR A 358 14.02 -15.75 -14.81
C TYR A 358 13.83 -17.01 -13.96
N LEU A 359 14.82 -17.31 -13.12
CA LEU A 359 14.74 -18.34 -12.10
C LEU A 359 14.22 -17.73 -10.80
N CYS A 360 13.01 -18.11 -10.41
CA CYS A 360 12.30 -17.56 -9.26
C CYS A 360 12.34 -18.60 -8.13
N ASP A 361 13.42 -18.56 -7.36
CA ASP A 361 13.68 -19.49 -6.26
C ASP A 361 12.95 -19.04 -4.99
N PHE A 362 12.29 -19.98 -4.33
CA PHE A 362 11.68 -19.71 -3.04
C PHE A 362 11.86 -20.86 -2.06
N SER A 363 11.92 -20.50 -0.79
CA SER A 363 11.90 -21.43 0.31
C SER A 363 10.94 -20.96 1.38
N PHE A 364 10.23 -21.89 2.01
CA PHE A 364 9.42 -21.59 3.17
C PHE A 364 9.71 -22.52 4.34
N ASP A 365 9.59 -21.96 5.54
CA ASP A 365 9.60 -22.65 6.83
C ASP A 365 8.48 -22.05 7.69
N VAL A 366 8.36 -22.47 8.95
CA VAL A 366 7.35 -22.03 9.90
C VAL A 366 7.96 -21.48 11.19
N PHE A 367 7.22 -20.62 11.88
CA PHE A 367 7.60 -20.10 13.20
C PHE A 367 7.37 -21.15 14.30
N LYS A 368 6.26 -21.89 14.20
CA LYS A 368 5.83 -22.95 15.12
C LYS A 368 5.37 -24.18 14.32
N PRO A 369 5.31 -25.39 14.91
CA PRO A 369 4.78 -26.57 14.23
C PRO A 369 3.41 -26.28 13.60
N ALA A 370 3.29 -26.55 12.30
CA ALA A 370 2.05 -26.33 11.53
C ALA A 370 1.09 -27.50 11.66
N ASN A 371 -0.21 -27.20 11.72
CA ASN A 371 -1.28 -28.20 11.58
C ASN A 371 -1.65 -28.44 10.10
N GLU A 372 -2.60 -29.35 9.84
CA GLU A 372 -2.98 -29.73 8.47
C GLU A 372 -3.52 -28.56 7.62
N ASN A 373 -4.18 -27.58 8.25
CA ASN A 373 -4.71 -26.39 7.58
C ASN A 373 -3.61 -25.38 7.26
N GLU A 374 -2.59 -25.25 8.11
CA GLU A 374 -1.44 -24.34 7.92
C GLU A 374 -0.41 -24.87 6.90
N ARG A 375 -0.66 -26.04 6.28
CA ARG A 375 0.25 -26.60 5.28
C ARG A 375 0.12 -25.83 3.98
N ILE A 376 1.23 -25.32 3.46
CA ILE A 376 1.28 -24.71 2.12
C ILE A 376 0.90 -25.74 1.05
N VAL A 377 -0.12 -25.43 0.26
CA VAL A 377 -0.67 -26.28 -0.81
C VAL A 377 -0.43 -25.72 -2.20
N LYS A 378 -0.14 -24.41 -2.33
CA LYS A 378 0.07 -23.78 -3.63
C LYS A 378 1.11 -22.67 -3.53
N ALA A 379 1.87 -22.49 -4.61
CA ALA A 379 2.69 -21.31 -4.83
C ALA A 379 2.42 -20.75 -6.23
N GLU A 380 2.30 -19.44 -6.33
CA GLU A 380 2.02 -18.70 -7.56
C GLU A 380 3.03 -17.57 -7.72
N LEU A 381 3.65 -17.51 -8.90
CA LEU A 381 4.53 -16.42 -9.29
C LEU A 381 3.70 -15.39 -10.06
N PHE A 382 3.62 -14.19 -9.53
CA PHE A 382 2.95 -13.07 -10.13
C PHE A 382 3.94 -12.16 -10.85
N SER A 383 3.49 -11.55 -11.93
CA SER A 383 4.21 -10.50 -12.64
C SER A 383 3.21 -9.44 -13.10
N ASP A 384 3.54 -8.74 -14.17
CA ASP A 384 2.80 -7.64 -14.76
C ASP A 384 1.29 -7.82 -14.73
N TYR A 385 0.59 -6.75 -14.34
CA TYR A 385 -0.86 -6.70 -14.31
C TYR A 385 -1.49 -7.72 -13.34
N GLY A 386 -0.74 -8.13 -12.32
CA GLY A 386 -1.17 -9.14 -11.35
C GLY A 386 -1.41 -10.51 -11.98
N GLU A 387 -0.76 -10.81 -13.10
CA GLU A 387 -0.92 -12.09 -13.81
C GLU A 387 -0.04 -13.18 -13.18
N VAL A 388 -0.61 -14.37 -13.02
CA VAL A 388 0.15 -15.56 -12.62
C VAL A 388 0.91 -16.08 -13.84
N VAL A 389 2.24 -15.97 -13.81
CA VAL A 389 3.13 -16.38 -14.91
C VAL A 389 3.68 -17.79 -14.76
N ASP A 390 3.69 -18.32 -13.54
CA ASP A 390 3.99 -19.72 -13.25
C ASP A 390 3.37 -20.13 -11.90
N SER A 391 3.12 -21.41 -11.67
CA SER A 391 2.56 -21.90 -10.42
C SER A 391 2.87 -23.38 -10.17
N VAL A 392 2.82 -23.78 -8.90
CA VAL A 392 2.97 -25.18 -8.51
C VAL A 392 2.01 -25.58 -7.40
N GLU A 393 1.35 -26.72 -7.58
CA GLU A 393 0.58 -27.40 -6.54
C GLU A 393 1.51 -28.23 -5.65
N LEU A 394 1.50 -27.95 -4.35
CA LEU A 394 2.40 -28.47 -3.34
C LEU A 394 1.71 -29.56 -2.50
N ASN A 395 1.58 -30.75 -3.08
CA ASN A 395 1.10 -31.92 -2.35
C ASN A 395 2.25 -32.80 -1.86
N ARG A 396 2.83 -32.44 -0.70
CA ARG A 396 3.68 -33.30 0.12
C ARG A 396 3.40 -33.03 1.60
N SER A 397 3.59 -34.04 2.46
CA SER A 397 3.52 -33.96 3.93
C SER A 397 4.59 -33.06 4.58
N ARG A 398 5.21 -32.14 3.83
CA ARG A 398 6.36 -31.34 4.26
C ARG A 398 5.93 -29.90 4.56
N ILE A 399 6.21 -29.49 5.79
CA ILE A 399 6.00 -28.14 6.33
C ILE A 399 7.12 -27.16 5.88
N ARG A 400 8.10 -27.67 5.11
CA ARG A 400 9.29 -26.93 4.61
C ARG A 400 9.66 -27.38 3.21
N GLY A 401 10.13 -26.47 2.37
CA GLY A 401 10.62 -26.82 1.03
C GLY A 401 11.38 -25.71 0.32
N ASN A 402 12.13 -26.11 -0.70
CA ASN A 402 12.80 -25.23 -1.66
C ASN A 402 12.28 -25.60 -3.05
N TYR A 403 11.90 -24.59 -3.82
CA TYR A 403 11.28 -24.74 -5.12
C TYR A 403 11.75 -23.62 -6.05
N THR A 404 11.60 -23.85 -7.35
CA THR A 404 11.92 -22.88 -8.40
C THR A 404 10.74 -22.82 -9.35
N LEU A 405 10.26 -21.60 -9.60
CA LEU A 405 9.35 -21.28 -10.71
C LEU A 405 10.15 -20.59 -11.83
N ILE A 406 9.68 -20.67 -13.07
CA ILE A 406 10.40 -20.16 -14.23
C ILE A 406 9.47 -19.26 -15.05
N SER A 407 9.76 -17.96 -15.08
CA SER A 407 9.18 -17.06 -16.08
C SER A 407 10.03 -17.00 -17.33
N ARG A 408 9.39 -17.09 -18.50
CA ARG A 408 10.01 -16.86 -19.82
C ARG A 408 9.55 -15.55 -20.45
N ASP A 409 8.82 -14.74 -19.71
CA ASP A 409 8.43 -13.41 -20.18
C ASP A 409 9.61 -12.45 -20.04
N VAL A 410 10.35 -12.26 -21.13
CA VAL A 410 11.51 -11.37 -21.18
C VAL A 410 11.15 -9.90 -20.90
N ASN A 411 9.87 -9.53 -21.05
CA ASN A 411 9.36 -8.18 -20.81
C ASN A 411 8.83 -7.99 -19.38
N ALA A 412 8.87 -9.03 -18.54
CA ALA A 412 8.43 -8.96 -17.16
C ALA A 412 9.08 -7.77 -16.44
N ARG A 413 8.31 -6.90 -15.77
CA ARG A 413 8.85 -5.71 -15.06
C ARG A 413 9.12 -5.96 -13.59
N TYR A 414 8.38 -6.90 -13.00
CA TYR A 414 8.58 -7.33 -11.62
C TYR A 414 8.10 -8.77 -11.43
N PHE A 415 8.47 -9.36 -10.30
CA PHE A 415 7.94 -10.61 -9.80
C PHE A 415 7.65 -10.51 -8.31
N TYR A 416 6.51 -11.06 -7.88
CA TYR A 416 6.27 -11.35 -6.47
C TYR A 416 5.66 -12.75 -6.31
N LEU A 417 5.86 -13.36 -5.15
CA LEU A 417 5.38 -14.70 -4.87
C LEU A 417 4.16 -14.63 -3.95
N ARG A 418 3.16 -15.47 -4.23
CA ARG A 418 2.07 -15.78 -3.30
C ARG A 418 2.08 -17.25 -2.93
N LEU A 419 2.08 -17.56 -1.65
CA LEU A 419 1.81 -18.89 -1.13
C LEU A 419 0.35 -18.97 -0.67
N THR A 420 -0.23 -20.17 -0.73
CA THR A 420 -1.56 -20.46 -0.18
C THR A 420 -1.49 -21.74 0.63
N ASP A 421 -2.04 -21.73 1.84
CA ASP A 421 -2.16 -22.92 2.69
C ASP A 421 -3.49 -23.65 2.49
N ALA A 422 -3.68 -24.76 3.20
CA ALA A 422 -4.88 -25.59 3.09
C ALA A 422 -6.12 -24.93 3.72
N ALA A 423 -5.96 -23.94 4.60
CA ALA A 423 -7.04 -23.10 5.09
C ALA A 423 -7.49 -22.06 4.04
N GLY A 424 -6.60 -21.75 3.09
CA GLY A 424 -6.77 -20.68 2.12
C GLY A 424 -6.11 -19.37 2.54
N ASP A 425 -5.37 -19.35 3.64
CA ASP A 425 -4.58 -18.19 4.06
C ASP A 425 -3.38 -18.02 3.12
N ARG A 426 -3.03 -16.77 2.86
CA ARG A 426 -2.02 -16.41 1.86
C ARG A 426 -0.83 -15.68 2.47
N THR A 427 0.30 -15.79 1.78
CA THR A 427 1.55 -15.08 2.12
C THR A 427 2.11 -14.45 0.86
N TRP A 428 2.43 -13.16 0.90
CA TRP A 428 2.96 -12.39 -0.24
C TRP A 428 4.36 -11.88 0.05
N SER A 429 5.29 -12.11 -0.88
CA SER A 429 6.58 -11.42 -0.84
C SER A 429 6.47 -9.97 -1.29
N ALA A 430 7.40 -9.12 -0.88
CA ALA A 430 7.74 -7.93 -1.64
C ALA A 430 8.22 -8.27 -3.07
N PRO A 431 8.15 -7.32 -4.01
CA PRO A 431 8.50 -7.56 -5.41
C PRO A 431 10.02 -7.57 -5.62
N ILE A 432 10.46 -8.27 -6.66
CA ILE A 432 11.79 -8.15 -7.26
C ILE A 432 11.60 -7.57 -8.65
N TRP A 433 12.28 -6.48 -8.95
CA TRP A 433 12.16 -5.74 -10.20
C TRP A 433 13.06 -6.33 -11.28
N THR A 434 12.72 -6.11 -12.53
CA THR A 434 13.66 -6.21 -13.65
C THR A 434 14.09 -4.80 -14.08
N ASP A 435 15.04 -4.67 -15.01
CA ASP A 435 15.41 -3.39 -15.62
C ASP A 435 14.51 -3.01 -16.81
N ASN A 436 13.41 -3.74 -17.05
CA ASN A 436 12.37 -3.34 -17.98
C ASN A 436 11.60 -2.12 -17.46
N ALA A 437 11.22 -1.22 -18.37
CA ALA A 437 10.53 0.01 -18.01
C ALA A 437 9.11 -0.27 -17.47
N PRO A 438 8.63 0.47 -16.45
CA PRO A 438 7.25 0.42 -16.00
C PRO A 438 6.27 0.87 -17.10
N ASP A 439 4.96 0.66 -16.88
CA ASP A 439 3.96 1.28 -17.75
C ASP A 439 4.14 2.80 -17.72
N GLU A 440 4.12 3.43 -18.90
CA GLU A 440 3.88 4.85 -18.94
C GLU A 440 2.43 5.11 -18.46
N PRO A 441 2.21 6.11 -17.59
CA PRO A 441 0.86 6.57 -17.27
C PRO A 441 0.12 6.81 -18.58
N LEU A 442 -1.07 6.23 -18.78
CA LEU A 442 -1.82 6.22 -20.05
C LEU A 442 -1.61 7.51 -20.88
N THR A 443 -0.65 7.47 -21.80
CA THR A 443 -0.38 8.50 -22.82
C THR A 443 -0.92 8.06 -24.18
N LEU A 444 -1.38 6.81 -24.31
CA LEU A 444 -1.97 6.30 -25.54
C LEU A 444 -3.18 7.18 -25.89
N PRO A 445 -3.25 7.75 -27.11
CA PRO A 445 -4.46 8.40 -27.55
C PRO A 445 -5.56 7.35 -27.44
N LYS A 446 -6.59 7.63 -26.62
CA LYS A 446 -7.69 6.69 -26.34
C LYS A 446 -8.36 6.21 -27.64
N GLY A 447 -8.05 6.79 -28.80
CA GLY A 447 -8.84 6.74 -30.00
C GLY A 447 -10.02 7.69 -29.85
N LYS A 448 -10.81 7.82 -30.91
CA LYS A 448 -12.08 8.51 -30.85
C LYS A 448 -13.13 7.56 -30.30
N LYS A 449 -13.82 7.97 -29.23
CA LYS A 449 -14.96 7.21 -28.68
C LYS A 449 -16.04 7.07 -29.76
N ILE A 450 -16.44 5.83 -30.03
CA ILE A 450 -17.51 5.52 -30.98
C ILE A 450 -18.84 6.00 -30.37
N PRO A 451 -19.71 6.68 -31.15
CA PRO A 451 -21.04 7.06 -30.68
C PRO A 451 -21.82 5.84 -30.20
N ARG A 452 -22.44 5.94 -29.02
CA ARG A 452 -23.07 4.82 -28.32
C ARG A 452 -24.21 4.18 -29.11
N GLU A 453 -24.94 5.01 -29.86
CA GLU A 453 -26.01 4.60 -30.78
C GLU A 453 -25.52 3.70 -31.92
N GLU A 454 -24.21 3.67 -32.18
CA GLU A 454 -23.57 2.79 -33.16
C GLU A 454 -23.12 1.45 -32.54
N CYS A 455 -23.21 1.28 -31.22
CA CYS A 455 -22.86 0.06 -30.48
C CYS A 455 -24.13 -0.69 -30.05
N VAL A 456 -24.51 -1.73 -30.79
CA VAL A 456 -25.73 -2.51 -30.54
C VAL A 456 -25.40 -3.80 -29.80
N VAL A 457 -25.98 -3.99 -28.61
CA VAL A 457 -25.87 -5.26 -27.86
C VAL A 457 -26.74 -6.33 -28.56
N LEU A 458 -26.09 -7.34 -29.14
CA LEU A 458 -26.75 -8.47 -29.78
C LEU A 458 -27.19 -9.54 -28.76
N SER A 459 -26.38 -9.74 -27.72
CA SER A 459 -26.63 -10.71 -26.66
C SER A 459 -25.86 -10.29 -25.41
N ALA A 460 -26.51 -10.36 -24.25
CA ALA A 460 -25.89 -10.16 -22.94
C ALA A 460 -26.80 -10.81 -21.87
N PRO A 461 -26.72 -12.15 -21.69
CA PRO A 461 -27.56 -12.87 -20.74
C PRO A 461 -27.40 -12.31 -19.32
N GLY A 462 -28.48 -11.79 -18.76
CA GLY A 462 -28.44 -11.03 -17.52
C GLY A 462 -29.57 -10.00 -17.43
N LYS A 463 -29.47 -9.16 -16.41
CA LYS A 463 -30.43 -8.08 -16.15
C LYS A 463 -29.96 -6.78 -16.79
N ASN A 464 -30.90 -6.09 -17.43
CA ASN A 464 -30.75 -4.75 -18.01
C ASN A 464 -29.63 -4.60 -19.08
N PRO A 465 -29.55 -5.48 -20.10
CA PRO A 465 -28.54 -5.36 -21.16
C PRO A 465 -28.62 -4.04 -21.95
N GLU A 466 -29.79 -3.38 -21.98
CA GLU A 466 -30.00 -2.08 -22.59
C GLU A 466 -29.24 -0.93 -21.90
N LYS A 467 -28.67 -1.17 -20.72
CA LYS A 467 -27.90 -0.17 -19.94
C LYS A 467 -26.43 -0.09 -20.30
N LEU A 468 -25.90 -1.02 -21.09
CA LEU A 468 -24.46 -1.09 -21.40
C LEU A 468 -23.93 0.05 -22.28
N PHE A 469 -24.79 0.77 -23.01
CA PHE A 469 -24.43 1.90 -23.88
C PHE A 469 -25.44 3.05 -23.77
N ASN A 470 -26.02 3.27 -22.59
CA ASN A 470 -27.10 4.25 -22.39
C ASN A 470 -26.60 5.65 -22.02
N GLY A 471 -25.30 5.82 -21.78
CA GLY A 471 -24.67 7.08 -21.43
C GLY A 471 -24.79 7.48 -19.98
N ASN A 472 -25.27 6.59 -19.11
CA ASN A 472 -25.37 6.81 -17.67
C ASN A 472 -24.41 5.87 -16.91
N PRO A 473 -23.29 6.36 -16.35
CA PRO A 473 -22.33 5.50 -15.65
C PRO A 473 -22.89 4.91 -14.34
N ASN A 474 -24.00 5.44 -13.81
CA ASN A 474 -24.71 4.91 -12.65
C ASN A 474 -25.71 3.79 -13.00
N ASP A 475 -25.81 3.42 -14.27
CA ASP A 475 -26.55 2.26 -14.74
C ASP A 475 -25.59 1.11 -15.07
N GLY A 476 -26.12 -0.11 -15.07
CA GLY A 476 -25.31 -1.27 -15.43
C GLY A 476 -26.11 -2.54 -15.64
N TRP A 477 -25.39 -3.51 -16.20
CA TRP A 477 -25.82 -4.87 -16.46
C TRP A 477 -25.26 -5.81 -15.39
N LEU A 478 -26.07 -6.81 -15.03
CA LEU A 478 -25.70 -7.86 -14.09
C LEU A 478 -25.84 -9.22 -14.78
N SER A 479 -24.78 -10.02 -14.80
CA SER A 479 -24.82 -11.33 -15.44
C SER A 479 -25.75 -12.31 -14.72
N ASP A 480 -26.28 -13.29 -15.46
CA ASP A 480 -27.03 -14.41 -14.86
C ASP A 480 -26.10 -15.45 -14.23
N GLU A 481 -24.96 -15.70 -14.86
CA GLU A 481 -23.95 -16.67 -14.45
C GLU A 481 -22.53 -16.20 -14.83
N MET A 482 -21.53 -16.99 -14.43
CA MET A 482 -20.11 -16.75 -14.71
C MET A 482 -19.45 -18.02 -15.28
N PRO A 483 -18.58 -17.93 -16.31
CA PRO A 483 -18.20 -16.71 -17.04
C PRO A 483 -19.37 -16.16 -17.87
N ALA A 484 -19.37 -14.85 -18.11
CA ALA A 484 -20.45 -14.17 -18.82
C ALA A 484 -19.99 -13.61 -20.18
N GLU A 485 -20.89 -13.49 -21.16
CA GLU A 485 -20.57 -13.03 -22.51
C GLU A 485 -21.50 -11.89 -22.95
N ILE A 486 -20.90 -10.84 -23.52
CA ILE A 486 -21.59 -9.71 -24.17
C ILE A 486 -21.14 -9.67 -25.64
N LEU A 487 -22.10 -9.73 -26.56
CA LEU A 487 -21.90 -9.59 -28.00
C LEU A 487 -22.37 -8.23 -28.49
N ILE A 488 -21.53 -7.52 -29.23
CA ILE A 488 -21.77 -6.14 -29.69
C ILE A 488 -21.58 -6.07 -31.20
N ASP A 489 -22.48 -5.40 -31.93
CA ASP A 489 -22.33 -5.01 -33.34
C ASP A 489 -22.09 -3.50 -33.43
N LEU A 490 -21.01 -3.09 -34.09
CA LEU A 490 -20.63 -1.70 -34.34
C LEU A 490 -21.31 -1.09 -35.59
N GLY A 491 -22.20 -1.85 -36.23
CA GLY A 491 -22.97 -1.52 -37.43
C GLY A 491 -22.16 -1.56 -38.73
N LYS A 492 -20.85 -1.33 -38.65
CA LYS A 492 -19.90 -1.36 -39.78
C LYS A 492 -18.53 -1.81 -39.28
N VAL A 493 -17.67 -2.20 -40.21
CA VAL A 493 -16.26 -2.50 -39.91
C VAL A 493 -15.54 -1.20 -39.53
N ARG A 494 -14.79 -1.26 -38.43
CA ARG A 494 -14.05 -0.17 -37.82
C ARG A 494 -12.69 -0.63 -37.34
N ARG A 495 -11.76 0.31 -37.21
CA ARG A 495 -10.43 0.05 -36.68
C ARG A 495 -10.39 0.35 -35.18
N ILE A 496 -10.83 -0.60 -34.35
CA ILE A 496 -10.93 -0.42 -32.90
C ILE A 496 -9.60 -0.58 -32.18
N CYS A 497 -9.38 0.19 -31.11
CA CYS A 497 -8.12 0.18 -30.35
C CYS A 497 -8.31 0.25 -28.83
N GLY A 498 -9.54 0.26 -28.32
CA GLY A 498 -9.78 0.29 -26.89
C GLY A 498 -11.20 -0.08 -26.48
N LEU A 499 -11.31 -0.59 -25.26
CA LEU A 499 -12.57 -0.83 -24.55
C LEU A 499 -12.54 -0.05 -23.24
N GLY A 500 -13.53 0.81 -23.02
CA GLY A 500 -13.79 1.49 -21.75
C GLY A 500 -14.93 0.80 -21.00
N TYR A 501 -14.88 0.79 -19.67
CA TYR A 501 -16.02 0.43 -18.83
C TYR A 501 -16.05 1.23 -17.52
N TYR A 502 -17.23 1.26 -16.89
CA TYR A 502 -17.49 1.88 -15.59
C TYR A 502 -18.01 0.88 -14.56
N HIS A 503 -17.83 1.22 -13.27
CA HIS A 503 -18.39 0.48 -12.15
C HIS A 503 -19.39 1.25 -11.28
N HIS A 504 -19.61 2.57 -11.52
CA HIS A 504 -20.28 3.48 -10.58
C HIS A 504 -21.67 3.01 -10.13
N PHE A 505 -22.37 2.18 -10.91
CA PHE A 505 -23.67 1.63 -10.53
C PHE A 505 -23.63 0.62 -9.37
N VAL A 506 -22.46 0.08 -9.01
CA VAL A 506 -22.30 -0.84 -7.88
C VAL A 506 -22.05 -0.04 -6.60
N GLU A 507 -23.09 0.10 -5.78
CA GLU A 507 -22.97 0.70 -4.46
C GLU A 507 -22.25 -0.25 -3.49
N ILE A 508 -20.97 -0.02 -3.22
CA ILE A 508 -20.15 -0.91 -2.38
C ILE A 508 -20.53 -0.73 -0.91
N LYS A 509 -21.22 -1.73 -0.34
CA LYS A 509 -21.62 -1.76 1.08
C LYS A 509 -21.03 -2.92 1.86
N ASN A 510 -20.59 -3.96 1.18
CA ASN A 510 -20.10 -5.21 1.76
C ASN A 510 -19.29 -6.01 0.72
N CYS A 511 -18.70 -7.12 1.17
CA CYS A 511 -17.80 -7.95 0.36
C CYS A 511 -18.48 -8.58 -0.86
N THR A 512 -19.78 -8.86 -0.79
CA THR A 512 -20.54 -9.40 -1.91
C THR A 512 -20.66 -8.38 -3.03
N HIS A 513 -20.84 -7.09 -2.73
CA HIS A 513 -20.87 -6.03 -3.74
C HIS A 513 -19.50 -5.83 -4.38
N VAL A 514 -18.42 -5.84 -3.59
CA VAL A 514 -17.06 -5.81 -4.16
C VAL A 514 -16.82 -7.00 -5.07
N ALA A 515 -17.27 -8.19 -4.66
CA ALA A 515 -17.08 -9.40 -5.43
C ALA A 515 -17.91 -9.48 -6.73
N GLN A 516 -18.82 -8.53 -6.99
CA GLN A 516 -19.50 -8.39 -8.27
C GLN A 516 -18.67 -7.61 -9.30
N LEU A 517 -17.66 -6.85 -8.86
CA LEU A 517 -16.83 -6.05 -9.75
C LEU A 517 -16.06 -6.93 -10.73
N LEU A 518 -15.86 -6.43 -11.94
CA LEU A 518 -15.16 -7.13 -13.02
C LEU A 518 -13.71 -7.46 -12.64
N GLY A 519 -13.38 -8.74 -12.47
CA GLY A 519 -12.03 -9.18 -12.06
C GLY A 519 -11.07 -9.36 -13.23
N LYS A 520 -11.48 -10.15 -14.23
CA LYS A 520 -10.69 -10.45 -15.43
C LYS A 520 -11.61 -10.58 -16.64
N PHE A 521 -11.17 -10.08 -17.79
CA PHE A 521 -11.92 -10.21 -19.02
C PHE A 521 -11.03 -10.57 -20.22
N LYS A 522 -11.71 -10.97 -21.29
CA LYS A 522 -11.16 -11.16 -22.62
C LYS A 522 -12.06 -10.43 -23.62
N LEU A 523 -11.47 -9.66 -24.52
CA LEU A 523 -12.13 -9.07 -25.66
C LEU A 523 -11.66 -9.77 -26.93
N GLU A 524 -12.60 -10.31 -27.69
CA GLU A 524 -12.38 -10.86 -29.02
C GLU A 524 -13.11 -10.02 -30.06
N VAL A 525 -12.54 -9.96 -31.27
CA VAL A 525 -13.00 -9.10 -32.35
C VAL A 525 -13.21 -9.90 -33.63
N SER A 526 -14.18 -9.49 -34.44
CA SER A 526 -14.50 -10.17 -35.70
C SER A 526 -15.05 -9.19 -36.74
N VAL A 527 -14.73 -9.43 -38.01
CA VAL A 527 -15.31 -8.70 -39.15
C VAL A 527 -16.61 -9.34 -39.64
N ASP A 528 -16.72 -10.66 -39.53
CA ASP A 528 -17.82 -11.46 -40.11
C ASP A 528 -18.81 -12.00 -39.08
N GLY A 529 -18.52 -11.87 -37.79
CA GLY A 529 -19.36 -12.36 -36.69
C GLY A 529 -19.26 -13.86 -36.47
N VAL A 530 -18.30 -14.54 -37.14
CA VAL A 530 -18.09 -15.99 -37.07
C VAL A 530 -16.67 -16.29 -36.58
N ASN A 531 -15.67 -15.66 -37.19
CA ASN A 531 -14.27 -15.86 -36.88
C ASN A 531 -13.80 -14.74 -35.95
N TYR A 532 -13.57 -15.10 -34.68
CA TYR A 532 -13.11 -14.18 -33.64
C TYR A 532 -11.62 -14.37 -33.37
N GLU A 533 -10.88 -13.27 -33.25
CA GLU A 533 -9.51 -13.25 -32.74
C GLU A 533 -9.43 -12.51 -31.40
N GLU A 534 -8.56 -12.95 -30.50
CA GLU A 534 -8.34 -12.26 -29.21
C GLU A 534 -7.61 -10.93 -29.46
N ALA A 535 -8.25 -9.82 -29.08
CA ALA A 535 -7.65 -8.49 -29.13
C ALA A 535 -6.91 -8.18 -27.83
N VAL A 536 -7.50 -8.53 -26.69
CA VAL A 536 -6.90 -8.30 -25.38
C VAL A 536 -7.49 -9.25 -24.31
N ARG A 537 -6.65 -9.66 -23.36
CA ARG A 537 -7.04 -10.36 -22.13
C ARG A 537 -6.29 -9.76 -20.96
N ARG A 538 -7.01 -9.26 -19.96
CA ARG A 538 -6.40 -8.53 -18.83
C ARG A 538 -7.19 -8.73 -17.53
N ASN A 539 -6.44 -8.77 -16.43
CA ASN A 539 -6.97 -8.46 -15.12
C ASN A 539 -7.35 -6.98 -15.05
N MET A 540 -8.38 -6.71 -14.26
CA MET A 540 -8.81 -5.35 -14.03
C MET A 540 -7.93 -4.64 -13.01
N ARG A 541 -7.53 -3.41 -13.37
CA ARG A 541 -6.48 -2.64 -12.68
C ARG A 541 -7.01 -1.57 -11.73
N SER A 542 -8.17 -0.99 -12.04
CA SER A 542 -8.85 -0.01 -11.19
C SER A 542 -10.35 -0.07 -11.46
N TYR A 543 -11.16 0.58 -10.66
CA TYR A 543 -12.59 0.64 -10.75
C TYR A 543 -13.06 2.10 -10.80
N GLY A 544 -12.44 3.07 -10.14
CA GLY A 544 -13.10 4.36 -9.85
C GLY A 544 -13.39 5.39 -10.95
N SER A 545 -12.75 5.33 -12.11
CA SER A 545 -13.05 6.20 -13.28
C SER A 545 -13.12 5.37 -14.56
N GLU A 546 -13.40 5.96 -15.74
CA GLU A 546 -13.39 5.19 -17.01
C GLU A 546 -12.08 4.41 -17.11
N GLN A 547 -12.19 3.10 -17.11
CA GLN A 547 -11.04 2.26 -17.32
C GLN A 547 -10.99 1.89 -18.78
N VAL A 548 -10.10 2.58 -19.50
CA VAL A 548 -9.82 2.27 -20.90
C VAL A 548 -8.71 1.23 -20.93
N THR A 549 -9.01 0.07 -21.49
CA THR A 549 -8.02 -0.95 -21.84
C THR A 549 -7.65 -0.78 -23.31
N PRO A 550 -6.51 -0.16 -23.62
CA PRO A 550 -6.04 -0.04 -24.99
C PRO A 550 -5.45 -1.36 -25.50
N PHE A 551 -5.47 -1.55 -26.81
CA PHE A 551 -4.82 -2.66 -27.52
C PHE A 551 -4.42 -2.23 -28.93
N SER A 552 -3.54 -2.99 -29.57
CA SER A 552 -3.11 -2.72 -30.94
C SER A 552 -4.32 -2.67 -31.88
N PRO A 553 -4.47 -1.64 -32.74
CA PRO A 553 -5.68 -1.47 -33.54
C PRO A 553 -6.04 -2.71 -34.38
N LYS A 554 -7.32 -3.12 -34.34
CA LYS A 554 -7.88 -4.26 -35.07
C LYS A 554 -9.09 -3.86 -35.89
N GLU A 555 -9.23 -4.43 -37.08
CA GLU A 555 -10.46 -4.32 -37.87
C GLU A 555 -11.55 -5.19 -37.27
N ALA A 556 -12.69 -4.59 -36.91
CA ALA A 556 -13.79 -5.28 -36.28
C ALA A 556 -15.13 -4.64 -36.62
N ARG A 557 -16.15 -5.47 -36.80
CA ARG A 557 -17.55 -5.06 -36.71
C ARG A 557 -18.20 -5.62 -35.46
N TYR A 558 -17.84 -6.84 -35.08
CA TYR A 558 -18.41 -7.55 -33.95
C TYR A 558 -17.39 -7.69 -32.84
N LEU A 559 -17.83 -7.44 -31.61
CA LEU A 559 -17.05 -7.62 -30.40
C LEU A 559 -17.69 -8.70 -29.54
N ARG A 560 -16.84 -9.53 -28.92
CA ARG A 560 -17.22 -10.48 -27.88
C ARG A 560 -16.41 -10.16 -26.64
N LEU A 561 -17.08 -9.60 -25.64
CA LEU A 561 -16.52 -9.38 -24.32
C LEU A 561 -16.90 -10.55 -23.42
N THR A 562 -15.91 -11.35 -23.03
CA THR A 562 -16.06 -12.45 -22.08
C THR A 562 -15.52 -12.04 -20.72
N ILE A 563 -16.38 -12.11 -19.71
CA ILE A 563 -16.08 -11.84 -18.31
C ILE A 563 -15.66 -13.16 -17.67
N LEU A 564 -14.36 -13.29 -17.41
CA LEU A 564 -13.74 -14.54 -16.99
C LEU A 564 -13.85 -14.75 -15.48
N THR A 565 -13.63 -13.69 -14.70
CA THR A 565 -13.74 -13.69 -13.24
C THR A 565 -14.32 -12.36 -12.75
N SER A 566 -14.98 -12.40 -11.61
CA SER A 566 -15.24 -11.21 -10.78
C SER A 566 -14.21 -11.13 -9.64
N VAL A 567 -14.14 -9.99 -8.97
CA VAL A 567 -13.26 -9.80 -7.81
C VAL A 567 -13.57 -10.86 -6.74
N GLY A 568 -12.53 -11.46 -6.16
CA GLY A 568 -12.69 -12.49 -5.12
C GLY A 568 -12.95 -13.91 -5.64
N MET A 569 -13.49 -14.13 -6.84
CA MET A 569 -13.63 -15.49 -7.42
C MET A 569 -12.29 -16.25 -7.47
N GLU A 570 -11.21 -15.51 -7.73
CA GLU A 570 -9.84 -16.03 -7.80
C GLU A 570 -9.33 -16.58 -6.46
N ARG A 571 -9.94 -16.20 -5.32
CA ARG A 571 -9.62 -16.81 -4.02
C ARG A 571 -10.09 -18.26 -3.92
N GLY A 572 -11.00 -18.71 -4.78
CA GLY A 572 -11.55 -20.08 -4.77
C GLY A 572 -12.48 -20.38 -3.59
N THR A 573 -12.69 -19.42 -2.68
CA THR A 573 -13.61 -19.53 -1.55
C THR A 573 -15.04 -19.74 -2.05
N PRO A 574 -15.80 -20.72 -1.51
CA PRO A 574 -17.17 -21.00 -1.94
C PRO A 574 -18.10 -19.79 -1.96
N MET A 575 -17.88 -18.83 -1.04
CA MET A 575 -18.67 -17.59 -0.94
C MET A 575 -18.64 -16.75 -2.23
N TYR A 576 -17.52 -16.74 -2.97
CA TYR A 576 -17.34 -15.86 -4.13
C TYR A 576 -17.55 -16.56 -5.48
N ARG A 577 -17.73 -17.88 -5.49
CA ARG A 577 -17.69 -18.70 -6.71
C ARG A 577 -18.84 -18.38 -7.68
N ASP A 578 -20.02 -18.14 -7.14
CA ASP A 578 -21.26 -18.02 -7.91
C ASP A 578 -21.81 -16.58 -7.92
N ILE A 579 -20.94 -15.59 -7.66
CA ILE A 579 -21.34 -14.18 -7.65
C ILE A 579 -21.41 -13.68 -9.10
N PRO A 580 -22.53 -13.07 -9.53
CA PRO A 580 -22.66 -12.52 -10.88
C PRO A 580 -21.71 -11.32 -11.07
N ALA A 581 -21.27 -11.11 -12.31
CA ALA A 581 -20.49 -9.94 -12.67
C ALA A 581 -21.40 -8.73 -12.93
N ALA A 582 -20.96 -7.58 -12.45
CA ALA A 582 -21.59 -6.28 -12.61
C ALA A 582 -20.73 -5.40 -13.53
N ILE A 583 -21.31 -4.92 -14.63
CA ILE A 583 -20.63 -4.03 -15.60
C ILE A 583 -21.51 -2.82 -15.89
N GLY A 584 -20.95 -1.63 -15.70
CA GLY A 584 -21.65 -0.38 -15.95
C GLY A 584 -21.64 -0.01 -17.44
N GLU A 585 -21.71 1.27 -17.71
CA GLU A 585 -21.57 1.83 -19.06
C GLU A 585 -20.27 1.37 -19.73
N LEU A 586 -20.37 0.93 -20.99
CA LEU A 586 -19.27 0.56 -21.86
C LEU A 586 -18.97 1.66 -22.89
N SER A 587 -17.72 1.68 -23.32
CA SER A 587 -17.23 2.54 -24.39
C SER A 587 -16.35 1.74 -25.33
N VAL A 588 -16.45 2.00 -26.62
CA VAL A 588 -15.53 1.43 -27.62
C VAL A 588 -14.80 2.59 -28.29
N TYR A 589 -13.50 2.41 -28.52
CA TYR A 589 -12.68 3.44 -29.13
C TYR A 589 -12.12 2.99 -30.47
N GLU A 590 -12.16 3.90 -31.44
CA GLU A 590 -11.65 3.75 -32.80
C GLU A 590 -10.33 4.51 -32.96
N SER A 591 -9.36 3.89 -33.61
CA SER A 591 -8.05 4.49 -33.90
C SER A 591 -8.23 5.69 -34.84
N GLU A 592 -7.51 6.78 -34.57
CA GLU A 592 -7.50 7.96 -35.44
C GLU A 592 -6.51 7.84 -36.61
N GLU A 593 -5.69 6.78 -36.62
CA GLU A 593 -4.64 6.52 -37.62
C GLU A 593 -5.06 5.59 -38.76
#